data_AF-A0AAN0XSE6-F1
#
_entry.id   AF-A0AAN0XSE6-F1
#
_cell.length_a   1.000
_cell.length_b   1.000
_cell.length_c   1.000
_cell.angle_alpha   90.00
_cell.angle_beta   90.00
_cell.angle_gamma   90.00
#
_symmetry.space_group_name_H-M   'P 1'
#
loop_
_entity.id
_entity.type
_entity.pdbx_description
1 polymer ?
#
loop_
_entity_poly.entity_id
_entity_poly.type
_entity_poly.pdbx_seq_one_letter_code
_entity_poly.pdbx_strand_id
1 'polypeptide(L)'
;MLLSLVAFTSVFSIVSTTGTVCIKKIKAAKKEASEKSARLQQMSEHLYAYINAERSYDAIKGELAVKNHFYQQLPMTARNTHAEEISKMQAELKIQKAAYLNAQKNYLKMGKHII
;
A
#
# COMPACT_ATOMS: atom_id res chain seq x y z
N MET A 1 52.65 -6.02 -41.91
CA MET A 1 51.28 -5.46 -41.83
C MET A 1 50.24 -6.40 -41.21
N LEU A 2 50.43 -7.72 -41.19
CA LEU A 2 49.48 -8.67 -40.57
C LEU A 2 49.42 -8.59 -39.03
N LEU A 3 50.53 -8.37 -38.33
CA LEU A 3 50.55 -8.29 -36.86
C LEU A 3 49.75 -7.09 -36.31
N SER A 4 49.77 -5.94 -36.98
CA SER A 4 49.05 -4.73 -36.54
C SER A 4 47.53 -4.88 -36.67
N LEU A 5 47.06 -5.62 -37.68
CA LEU A 5 45.63 -5.83 -37.92
C LEU A 5 45.02 -6.81 -36.88
N VAL A 6 45.76 -7.85 -36.50
CA VAL A 6 45.36 -8.80 -35.45
C VAL A 6 45.35 -8.11 -34.07
N ALA A 7 46.30 -7.22 -33.80
CA ALA A 7 46.30 -6.43 -32.57
C ALA A 7 45.10 -5.46 -32.49
N PHE A 8 44.76 -4.77 -33.58
CA PHE A 8 43.61 -3.86 -33.63
C PHE A 8 42.26 -4.58 -33.44
N THR A 9 42.07 -5.74 -34.07
CA THR A 9 40.84 -6.53 -33.94
C THR A 9 40.65 -7.12 -32.54
N SER A 10 41.75 -7.53 -31.89
CA SER A 10 41.77 -8.00 -30.49
C SER A 10 41.34 -6.91 -29.50
N VAL A 11 41.94 -5.72 -29.58
CA VAL A 11 41.61 -4.60 -28.67
C VAL A 11 40.18 -4.11 -28.89
N PHE A 12 39.70 -4.03 -30.14
CA PHE A 12 38.33 -3.63 -30.45
C PHE A 12 37.29 -4.63 -29.89
N SER A 13 37.59 -5.93 -29.95
CA SER A 13 36.72 -6.98 -29.40
C SER A 13 36.60 -6.90 -27.87
N ILE A 14 37.71 -6.63 -27.16
CA ILE A 14 37.72 -6.45 -25.70
C ILE A 14 36.94 -5.19 -25.29
N VAL A 15 37.11 -4.08 -26.01
CA VAL A 15 36.38 -2.83 -25.73
C VAL A 15 34.88 -2.99 -26.02
N SER A 16 34.50 -3.67 -27.11
CA SER A 16 33.11 -3.94 -27.48
C SER A 16 32.40 -4.86 -26.47
N THR A 17 33.06 -5.95 -26.08
CA THR A 17 32.52 -6.89 -25.06
C THR A 17 32.39 -6.22 -23.69
N THR A 18 33.38 -5.42 -23.27
CA THR A 18 33.31 -4.66 -22.00
C THR A 18 32.22 -3.58 -22.04
N GLY A 19 32.06 -2.88 -23.16
CA GLY A 19 31.02 -1.87 -23.37
C GLY A 19 29.61 -2.45 -23.28
N THR A 20 29.34 -3.59 -23.93
CA THR A 20 28.02 -4.24 -23.89
C THR A 20 27.65 -4.76 -22.50
N VAL A 21 28.61 -5.26 -21.71
CA VAL A 21 28.38 -5.69 -20.32
C VAL A 21 28.01 -4.50 -19.43
N CYS A 22 28.73 -3.37 -19.54
CA CYS A 22 28.40 -2.15 -18.80
C CYS A 22 27.01 -1.61 -19.15
N ILE A 23 26.65 -1.57 -20.45
CA ILE A 23 25.32 -1.11 -20.89
C ILE A 23 24.21 -2.02 -20.33
N LYS A 24 24.41 -3.35 -20.32
CA LYS A 24 23.44 -4.30 -19.73
C LYS A 24 23.25 -4.06 -18.24
N LYS A 25 24.34 -3.87 -17.48
CA LYS A 25 24.28 -3.56 -16.05
C LYS A 25 23.55 -2.24 -15.77
N ILE A 26 23.84 -1.19 -16.53
CA ILE A 26 23.17 0.11 -16.39
C ILE A 26 21.67 0.00 -16.72
N LYS A 27 21.30 -0.74 -17.77
CA LYS A 27 19.89 -0.99 -18.11
C LYS A 27 19.16 -1.79 -17.02
N ALA A 28 19.81 -2.84 -16.49
CA ALA A 28 19.25 -3.64 -15.40
C ALA A 28 19.05 -2.78 -14.14
N ALA A 29 20.05 -1.97 -13.76
CA ALA A 29 19.96 -1.06 -12.62
C ALA A 29 18.86 0.02 -12.81
N LYS A 30 18.71 0.58 -14.02
CA LYS A 30 17.60 1.50 -14.32
C LYS A 30 16.23 0.82 -14.22
N LYS A 31 16.12 -0.43 -14.67
CA LYS A 31 14.89 -1.21 -14.57
C LYS A 31 14.53 -1.48 -13.11
N GLU A 32 15.48 -1.95 -12.31
CA GLU A 32 15.31 -2.19 -10.87
C GLU A 32 14.91 -0.91 -10.11
N ALA A 33 15.56 0.22 -10.42
CA ALA A 33 15.19 1.52 -9.84
C ALA A 33 13.75 1.91 -10.20
N SER A 34 13.32 1.69 -11.45
CA SER A 34 11.95 1.97 -11.89
C SER A 34 10.91 1.06 -11.22
N GLU A 35 11.24 -0.22 -11.01
CA GLU A 35 10.38 -1.18 -10.32
C GLU A 35 10.26 -0.82 -8.84
N LYS A 36 11.35 -0.43 -8.19
CA LYS A 36 11.36 0.04 -6.80
C LYS A 36 10.53 1.30 -6.62
N SER A 37 10.63 2.28 -7.53
CA SER A 37 9.77 3.47 -7.48
C SER A 37 8.29 3.13 -7.68
N ALA A 38 7.96 2.21 -8.59
CA ALA A 38 6.58 1.78 -8.79
C ALA A 38 6.00 1.08 -7.55
N ARG A 39 6.78 0.21 -6.89
CA ARG A 39 6.37 -0.44 -5.63
C ARG A 39 6.15 0.57 -4.50
N LEU A 40 7.01 1.58 -4.39
CA LEU A 40 6.85 2.66 -3.41
C LEU A 40 5.58 3.47 -3.67
N GLN A 41 5.28 3.77 -4.94
CA GLN A 41 4.05 4.44 -5.33
C GLN A 41 2.81 3.63 -4.94
N GLN A 42 2.79 2.33 -5.26
CA GLN A 42 1.71 1.42 -4.84
C GLN A 42 1.56 1.36 -3.32
N MET A 43 2.67 1.31 -2.57
CA MET A 43 2.61 1.33 -1.10
C MET A 43 2.01 2.62 -0.56
N SER A 44 2.34 3.76 -1.18
CA SER A 44 1.75 5.04 -0.79
C SER A 44 0.22 5.03 -0.97
N GLU A 45 -0.28 4.50 -2.08
CA GLU A 45 -1.72 4.36 -2.36
C GLU A 45 -2.41 3.47 -1.33
N HIS A 46 -1.82 2.32 -0.99
CA HIS A 46 -2.33 1.43 0.04
C HIS A 46 -2.31 2.07 1.44
N LEU A 47 -1.29 2.87 1.75
CA LEU A 47 -1.23 3.62 3.00
C LEU A 47 -2.35 4.67 3.08
N TYR A 48 -2.59 5.41 2.00
CA TYR A 48 -3.72 6.34 1.93
C TYR A 48 -5.07 5.63 2.15
N ALA A 49 -5.27 4.49 1.50
CA ALA A 49 -6.49 3.69 1.67
C ALA A 49 -6.65 3.19 3.12
N TYR A 50 -5.55 2.74 3.76
CA TYR A 50 -5.54 2.34 5.16
C TYR A 50 -5.92 3.48 6.10
N ILE A 51 -5.27 4.64 5.98
CA ILE A 51 -5.54 5.81 6.83
C ILE A 51 -7.00 6.28 6.66
N ASN A 52 -7.51 6.26 5.43
CA ASN A 52 -8.89 6.67 5.17
C ASN A 52 -9.91 5.69 5.79
N ALA A 53 -9.65 4.39 5.67
CA ALA A 53 -10.50 3.36 6.29
C ALA A 53 -10.45 3.43 7.83
N GLU A 54 -9.28 3.69 8.42
CA GLU A 54 -9.10 3.90 9.86
C GLU A 54 -9.93 5.08 10.35
N ARG A 55 -9.83 6.24 9.68
CA ARG A 55 -10.62 7.44 10.03
C ARG A 55 -12.12 7.18 9.94
N SER A 56 -12.57 6.49 8.89
CA SER A 56 -13.99 6.16 8.73
C SER A 56 -14.50 5.24 9.83
N TYR A 57 -13.73 4.21 10.19
CA TYR A 57 -14.06 3.30 11.28
C TYR A 57 -14.12 4.03 12.64
N ASP A 58 -13.12 4.87 12.93
CA ASP A 58 -13.06 5.62 14.19
C ASP A 58 -14.17 6.66 14.31
N ALA A 59 -14.56 7.31 13.22
CA ALA A 59 -15.68 8.26 13.21
C ALA A 59 -17.00 7.58 13.63
N ILE A 60 -17.35 6.44 13.01
CA ILE A 60 -18.57 5.70 13.32
C ILE A 60 -18.50 5.09 14.72
N LYS A 61 -17.32 4.62 15.14
CA LYS A 61 -17.10 4.10 16.50
C LYS A 61 -17.31 5.18 17.56
N GLY A 62 -16.81 6.39 17.31
CA GLY A 62 -16.99 7.54 18.19
C GLY A 62 -18.45 7.96 18.27
N GLU A 63 -19.13 8.10 17.13
CA GLU A 63 -20.54 8.47 17.07
C GLU A 63 -21.44 7.44 17.78
N LEU A 64 -21.21 6.15 17.52
CA LEU A 64 -21.94 5.06 18.17
C LEU A 64 -21.73 5.10 19.69
N ALA A 65 -20.52 5.36 20.17
CA ALA A 65 -20.23 5.44 21.60
C ALA A 65 -20.98 6.61 22.27
N VAL A 66 -20.98 7.79 21.64
CA VAL A 66 -21.69 8.98 22.15
C VAL A 66 -23.19 8.74 22.17
N LYS A 67 -23.77 8.26 21.06
CA LYS A 67 -25.21 7.97 20.97
C LYS A 67 -25.64 6.90 21.95
N ASN A 68 -24.87 5.81 22.08
CA ASN A 68 -25.18 4.74 23.03
C ASN A 68 -25.17 5.26 24.48
N HIS A 69 -24.18 6.09 24.84
CA HIS A 69 -24.14 6.71 26.16
C HIS A 69 -25.35 7.63 26.41
N PHE A 70 -25.70 8.46 25.43
CA PHE A 70 -26.85 9.36 25.52
C PHE A 70 -28.18 8.60 25.66
N TYR A 71 -28.42 7.57 24.83
CA TYR A 71 -29.67 6.80 24.88
C TYR A 71 -29.81 5.92 26.14
N GLN A 72 -28.69 5.57 26.78
CA GLN A 72 -28.72 4.91 28.09
C GLN A 72 -29.28 5.83 29.19
N GLN A 73 -29.14 7.14 29.07
CA GLN A 73 -29.70 8.10 30.03
C GLN A 73 -31.20 8.34 29.84
N LEU A 74 -31.76 7.94 28.70
CA LEU A 74 -33.18 8.07 28.41
C LEU A 74 -34.02 7.03 29.17
N PRO A 75 -35.27 7.36 29.54
CA PRO A 75 -36.23 6.39 30.06
C PRO A 75 -36.49 5.28 29.03
N MET A 76 -36.82 4.08 29.51
CA MET A 76 -36.86 2.86 28.70
C MET A 76 -37.76 2.96 27.44
N THR A 77 -38.88 3.68 27.54
CA THR A 77 -39.81 3.92 26.42
C THR A 77 -39.17 4.74 25.29
N ALA A 78 -38.40 5.77 25.62
CA ALA A 78 -37.64 6.58 24.66
C ALA A 78 -36.35 5.87 24.20
N ARG A 79 -35.78 4.97 25.00
CA ARG A 79 -34.63 4.16 24.56
C ARG A 79 -35.02 3.22 23.42
N ASN A 80 -36.20 2.60 23.49
CA ASN A 80 -36.66 1.68 22.46
C ASN A 80 -36.83 2.35 21.09
N THR A 81 -37.15 3.64 21.02
CA THR A 81 -37.27 4.37 19.74
C THR A 81 -35.94 4.52 19.02
N HIS A 82 -34.81 4.40 19.73
CA HIS A 82 -33.46 4.48 19.17
C HIS A 82 -32.77 3.13 18.98
N ALA A 83 -33.42 2.01 19.35
CA ALA A 83 -32.84 0.68 19.28
C ALA A 83 -32.50 0.27 17.84
N GLU A 84 -33.35 0.62 16.86
CA GLU A 84 -33.09 0.37 15.45
C GLU A 84 -31.92 1.18 14.91
N GLU A 85 -31.80 2.44 15.32
CA GLU A 85 -30.72 3.34 14.93
C GLU A 85 -29.36 2.80 15.40
N ILE A 86 -29.28 2.41 16.68
CA ILE A 86 -28.09 1.76 17.25
C ILE A 86 -27.76 0.46 16.52
N SER A 87 -28.77 -0.36 16.20
CA SER A 87 -28.56 -1.61 15.48
C SER A 87 -27.99 -1.39 14.07
N LYS A 88 -28.48 -0.37 13.35
CA LYS A 88 -27.96 0.03 12.04
C LYS A 88 -26.51 0.50 12.14
N MET A 89 -26.20 1.40 13.08
CA MET A 89 -24.82 1.87 13.27
C MET A 89 -23.87 0.75 13.71
N GLN A 90 -24.32 -0.21 14.53
CA GLN A 90 -23.52 -1.39 14.87
C GLN A 90 -23.22 -2.28 13.66
N ALA A 91 -24.18 -2.44 12.74
CA ALA A 91 -23.97 -3.15 11.50
C ALA A 91 -22.97 -2.43 10.59
N GLU A 92 -23.12 -1.10 10.45
CA GLU A 92 -22.20 -0.26 9.69
C GLU A 92 -20.77 -0.30 10.26
N LEU A 93 -20.63 -0.23 11.59
CA LEU A 93 -19.35 -0.36 12.28
C LEU A 93 -18.66 -1.70 11.98
N LYS A 94 -19.42 -2.80 11.88
CA LYS A 94 -18.86 -4.11 11.50
C LYS A 94 -18.34 -4.11 10.06
N ILE A 95 -19.08 -3.50 9.14
CA ILE A 95 -18.67 -3.38 7.73
C ILE A 95 -17.38 -2.56 7.63
N GLN A 96 -17.34 -1.42 8.30
CA GLN A 96 -16.16 -0.54 8.28
C GLN A 96 -14.95 -1.16 8.98
N LYS A 97 -15.17 -1.92 10.05
CA LYS A 97 -14.11 -2.71 10.69
C LYS A 97 -13.49 -3.72 9.72
N ALA A 98 -14.32 -4.42 8.93
CA ALA A 98 -13.83 -5.36 7.94
C ALA A 98 -13.03 -4.64 6.84
N ALA A 99 -13.49 -3.48 6.38
CA ALA A 99 -12.77 -2.65 5.41
C ALA A 99 -11.41 -2.19 5.95
N TYR A 100 -11.36 -1.68 7.18
CA TYR A 100 -10.14 -1.29 7.88
C TYR A 100 -9.13 -2.44 7.98
N LEU A 101 -9.56 -3.61 8.43
CA LEU A 101 -8.70 -4.79 8.56
C LEU A 101 -8.16 -5.27 7.21
N ASN A 102 -8.99 -5.22 6.16
CA ASN A 102 -8.55 -5.56 4.81
C ASN A 102 -7.51 -4.56 4.28
N ALA A 103 -7.73 -3.25 4.47
CA ALA A 103 -6.77 -2.23 4.09
C ALA A 103 -5.45 -2.38 4.86
N GLN A 104 -5.52 -2.67 6.15
CA GLN A 104 -4.35 -2.95 7.00
C GLN A 104 -3.57 -4.16 6.51
N LYS A 105 -4.26 -5.27 6.21
CA LYS A 105 -3.64 -6.49 5.68
C LYS A 105 -2.94 -6.23 4.35
N ASN A 106 -3.56 -5.46 3.46
CA ASN A 106 -3.00 -5.12 2.16
C ASN A 106 -1.73 -4.27 2.31
N TYR A 107 -1.76 -3.24 3.17
CA TYR A 107 -0.59 -2.42 3.47
C TYR A 107 0.57 -3.23 4.07
N LEU A 108 0.29 -4.08 5.08
CA LEU A 108 1.30 -4.93 5.71
C LEU A 108 1.89 -5.97 4.73
N LYS A 109 1.07 -6.52 3.85
CA LYS A 109 1.55 -7.44 2.80
C LYS A 109 2.54 -6.74 1.87
N MET A 110 2.26 -5.51 1.49
CA MET A 110 3.16 -4.72 0.63
C MET A 110 4.48 -4.39 1.34
N GLY A 111 4.44 -4.04 2.63
CA GLY A 111 5.66 -3.78 3.42
C GLY A 111 6.61 -4.98 3.51
N LYS A 112 6.07 -6.21 3.59
CA LYS A 112 6.87 -7.45 3.60
C LYS A 112 7.62 -7.74 2.30
N HIS A 113 7.21 -7.14 1.18
CA HIS A 113 7.87 -7.34 -0.13
C HIS A 113 8.97 -6.30 -0.42
N ILE A 114 9.21 -5.36 0.51
CA ILE A 114 10.16 -4.26 0.37
C ILE A 114 11.42 -4.47 1.23
N ILE A 115 11.28 -5.15 2.38
CA ILE A 115 12.38 -5.58 3.27
C ILE A 115 12.91 -6.92 2.77
#